data_AF-A0AAP6VRU6-F1
#
_entry.id   AF-A0AAP6VRU6-F1
#
_cell.length_a   1.000
_cell.length_b   1.000
_cell.length_c   1.000
_cell.angle_alpha   90.00
_cell.angle_beta   90.00
_cell.angle_gamma   90.00
#
_symmetry.space_group_name_H-M   'P 1'
#
loop_
_entity.id
_entity.type
_entity.pdbx_description
1 polymer ?
#
loop_
_entity_poly.entity_id
_entity_poly.type
_entity_poly.pdbx_seq_one_letter_code
_entity_poly.pdbx_strand_id
1 'polypeptide(L)'
;MYVDKEKGTRIMTQAPIELVRSRVVFNELDHTYTLDGKSLSGVTSMLSRTLFKDKYKGISKEVLAKAADYGHNIHEQIELVDSLGVTSDTPAVQDYLRIKADLGVKTLASEYLVSDESEIASSIDTIFDDLSLVDLKTTSKLDMEYLSWQLSTYAYLFERQNPTLKAKRLLAIWLPKPRYGRSMCVEVPRKSKDAIEVLLSWNRTLTV
;
A
#
# COMPACT_ATOMS: atom_id res chain seq x y z
N MET A 1 7.49 25.78 28.54
CA MET A 1 8.95 25.61 28.49
C MET A 1 9.38 25.04 29.82
N TYR A 2 9.77 23.78 29.87
CA TYR A 2 10.38 23.18 31.06
C TYR A 2 11.82 22.83 30.70
N VAL A 3 12.77 23.31 31.51
CA VAL A 3 14.20 23.04 31.34
C VAL A 3 14.58 22.09 32.47
N ASP A 4 14.80 20.82 32.12
CA ASP A 4 15.56 19.91 32.98
C ASP A 4 17.05 20.19 32.75
N LYS A 5 17.78 20.46 33.84
CA LYS A 5 19.20 20.77 33.82
C LYS A 5 19.95 19.50 34.17
N GLU A 6 20.24 18.66 33.18
CA GLU A 6 21.45 17.84 33.12
C GLU A 6 21.54 17.11 31.76
N LYS A 7 22.67 17.29 31.06
CA LYS A 7 23.06 16.69 29.78
C LYS A 7 22.27 17.14 28.54
N GLY A 8 22.84 18.13 27.86
CA GLY A 8 22.36 18.68 26.59
C GLY A 8 22.46 17.71 25.42
N THR A 9 21.49 16.80 25.31
CA THR A 9 21.03 16.30 24.02
C THR A 9 19.68 16.94 23.76
N ARG A 10 19.63 17.94 22.86
CA ARG A 10 18.35 18.38 22.29
C ARG A 10 17.76 17.18 21.56
N ILE A 11 16.79 16.50 22.18
CA ILE A 11 15.92 15.61 21.45
C ILE A 11 15.10 16.52 20.54
N MET A 12 15.53 16.65 19.29
CA MET A 12 14.70 17.26 18.26
C MET A 12 13.54 16.29 18.03
N THR A 13 12.40 16.55 18.67
CA THR A 13 11.15 15.95 18.24
C THR A 13 10.93 16.41 16.81
N GLN A 14 11.07 15.52 15.83
CA GLN A 14 10.68 15.82 14.45
C GLN A 14 9.24 16.34 14.48
N ALA A 15 8.96 17.39 13.71
CA ALA A 15 7.59 17.85 13.51
C ALA A 15 6.74 16.67 13.01
N PRO A 16 5.48 16.55 13.43
CA PRO A 16 4.61 15.46 12.98
C PRO A 16 4.52 15.46 11.46
N ILE A 17 4.60 14.28 10.85
CA ILE A 17 4.41 14.11 9.41
C ILE A 17 2.92 14.30 9.12
N GLU A 18 2.59 15.30 8.31
CA GLU A 18 1.23 15.56 7.86
C GLU A 18 1.06 15.07 6.42
N LEU A 19 0.09 14.18 6.20
CA LEU A 19 -0.22 13.61 4.88
C LEU A 19 -1.40 14.37 4.24
N VAL A 20 -1.25 14.74 2.97
CA VAL A 20 -2.27 15.45 2.19
C VAL A 20 -3.39 14.49 1.78
N ARG A 21 -4.63 14.82 2.12
CA ARG A 21 -5.79 13.99 1.72
C ARG A 21 -6.20 14.28 0.27
N SER A 22 -6.42 13.21 -0.51
CA SER A 22 -7.02 13.32 -1.85
C SER A 22 -8.49 13.73 -1.76
N ARG A 23 -8.98 14.45 -2.79
CA ARG A 23 -10.42 14.74 -2.95
C ARG A 23 -11.22 13.58 -3.51
N VAL A 24 -10.55 12.53 -4.00
CA VAL A 24 -11.21 11.33 -4.54
C VAL A 24 -12.02 10.66 -3.44
N VAL A 25 -13.23 10.23 -3.78
CA VAL A 25 -14.09 9.42 -2.93
C VAL A 25 -13.92 7.96 -3.31
N PHE A 26 -13.47 7.14 -2.36
CA PHE A 26 -13.48 5.69 -2.47
C PHE A 26 -14.79 5.16 -1.89
N ASN A 27 -15.49 4.33 -2.67
CA ASN A 27 -16.63 3.56 -2.21
C ASN A 27 -16.16 2.13 -1.95
N GLU A 28 -16.09 1.75 -0.68
CA GLU A 28 -15.61 0.44 -0.22
C GLU A 28 -16.48 -0.71 -0.70
N LEU A 29 -17.82 -0.53 -0.71
CA LEU A 29 -18.78 -1.57 -1.09
C LEU A 29 -18.66 -1.94 -2.57
N ASP A 30 -18.59 -0.93 -3.44
CA ASP A 30 -18.48 -1.14 -4.89
C ASP A 30 -17.02 -1.24 -5.37
N HIS A 31 -16.07 -0.97 -4.48
CA HIS A 31 -14.64 -0.87 -4.75
C HIS A 31 -14.34 0.10 -5.92
N THR A 32 -14.95 1.28 -5.89
CA THR A 32 -14.85 2.29 -6.96
C THR A 32 -14.27 3.62 -6.47
N TYR A 33 -13.62 4.34 -7.38
CA TYR A 33 -13.04 5.65 -7.14
C TYR A 33 -13.77 6.70 -7.98
N THR A 34 -14.19 7.80 -7.36
CA THR A 34 -14.88 8.90 -8.05
C THR A 34 -14.35 10.26 -7.65
N LEU A 35 -14.32 11.20 -8.60
CA LEU A 35 -14.00 12.61 -8.37
C LEU A 35 -14.93 13.47 -9.22
N ASP A 36 -15.71 14.35 -8.58
CA ASP A 36 -16.63 15.26 -9.26
C ASP A 36 -17.57 14.54 -10.26
N GLY A 37 -18.03 13.34 -9.89
CA GLY A 37 -18.90 12.49 -10.72
C GLY A 37 -18.19 11.67 -11.80
N LYS A 38 -16.88 11.85 -11.99
CA LYS A 38 -16.05 11.05 -12.91
C LYS A 38 -15.50 9.81 -12.19
N SER A 39 -15.64 8.64 -12.79
CA SER A 39 -14.98 7.42 -12.30
C SER A 39 -13.48 7.40 -12.66
N LEU A 40 -12.65 7.00 -11.70
CA LEU A 40 -11.21 6.80 -11.85
C LEU A 40 -10.87 5.31 -11.84
N SER A 41 -9.75 4.92 -12.44
CA SER A 41 -9.29 3.53 -12.47
C SER A 41 -8.33 3.24 -11.31
N GLY A 42 -8.51 2.08 -10.68
CA GLY A 42 -7.54 1.51 -9.75
C GLY A 42 -6.19 1.19 -10.43
N VAL A 43 -5.09 1.24 -9.67
CA VAL A 43 -3.77 0.79 -10.13
C VAL A 43 -3.78 -0.70 -10.49
N THR A 44 -4.41 -1.54 -9.67
CA THR A 44 -4.59 -2.98 -9.94
C THR A 44 -5.28 -3.24 -11.29
N SER A 45 -6.33 -2.47 -11.58
CA SER A 45 -7.08 -2.55 -12.84
C SER A 45 -6.25 -2.06 -14.03
N MET A 46 -5.51 -0.97 -13.86
CA MET A 46 -4.57 -0.46 -14.86
C MET A 46 -3.51 -1.52 -15.21
N LEU A 47 -2.85 -2.10 -14.21
CA LEU A 47 -1.83 -3.14 -14.40
C LEU A 47 -2.39 -4.38 -15.10
N SER A 48 -3.60 -4.80 -14.72
CA SER A 48 -4.30 -5.92 -15.36
C SER A 48 -4.65 -5.65 -16.83
N ARG A 49 -4.93 -4.41 -17.24
CA ARG A 49 -5.21 -4.10 -18.65
C ARG A 49 -3.95 -3.95 -19.50
N THR A 50 -2.81 -3.67 -18.86
CA THR A 50 -1.55 -3.33 -19.53
C THR A 50 -0.54 -4.48 -19.41
N LEU A 51 0.37 -4.39 -18.45
CA LEU A 51 1.53 -5.27 -18.30
C LEU A 51 1.17 -6.71 -17.87
N PHE A 52 0.01 -6.90 -17.24
CA PHE A 52 -0.34 -8.15 -16.52
C PHE A 52 -1.66 -8.78 -16.97
N LYS A 53 -2.03 -8.61 -18.25
CA LYS A 53 -3.29 -9.12 -18.84
C LYS A 53 -3.59 -10.59 -18.56
N ASP A 54 -2.57 -11.44 -18.60
CA ASP A 54 -2.73 -12.89 -18.45
C ASP A 54 -2.35 -13.40 -17.04
N LYS A 55 -2.13 -12.51 -16.06
CA LYS A 55 -1.61 -12.87 -14.72
C LYS A 55 -2.39 -13.97 -14.01
N TYR A 56 -3.71 -14.00 -14.18
CA TYR A 56 -4.60 -14.98 -13.55
C TYR A 56 -5.27 -15.93 -14.57
N LYS A 57 -4.74 -16.00 -15.80
CA LYS A 57 -5.27 -16.87 -16.84
C LYS A 57 -5.23 -18.33 -16.39
N GLY A 58 -6.36 -19.01 -16.48
CA GLY A 58 -6.50 -20.43 -16.09
C GLY A 58 -6.81 -20.65 -14.60
N ILE A 59 -6.94 -19.61 -13.79
CA ILE A 59 -7.43 -19.72 -12.41
C ILE A 59 -8.93 -19.45 -12.38
N SER A 60 -9.69 -20.29 -11.68
CA SER A 60 -11.15 -20.13 -11.59
C SER A 60 -11.51 -18.87 -10.81
N LYS A 61 -12.65 -18.25 -11.16
CA LYS A 61 -13.14 -17.03 -10.50
C LYS A 61 -13.40 -17.26 -9.01
N GLU A 62 -13.90 -18.44 -8.65
CA GLU A 62 -14.20 -18.83 -7.27
C GLU A 62 -12.92 -18.92 -6.42
N VAL A 63 -11.81 -19.38 -7.01
CA VAL A 63 -10.51 -19.43 -6.32
C VAL A 63 -9.98 -18.02 -6.08
N LEU A 64 -10.10 -17.13 -7.08
CA LEU A 64 -9.69 -15.74 -6.96
C LEU A 64 -10.54 -14.98 -5.92
N ALA A 65 -11.86 -15.16 -5.94
CA ALA A 65 -12.76 -14.56 -4.97
C ALA A 65 -12.41 -14.98 -3.53
N LYS A 66 -12.26 -16.30 -3.28
CA LYS A 66 -11.85 -16.80 -1.96
C LYS A 66 -10.49 -16.30 -1.50
N ALA A 67 -9.57 -16.05 -2.44
CA ALA A 67 -8.27 -15.46 -2.11
C ALA A 67 -8.39 -13.97 -1.78
N ALA A 68 -9.23 -13.23 -2.52
CA ALA A 68 -9.52 -11.82 -2.26
C ALA A 68 -10.23 -11.63 -0.91
N ASP A 69 -11.28 -12.41 -0.62
CA ASP A 69 -12.01 -12.36 0.65
C ASP A 69 -11.09 -12.63 1.85
N TYR A 70 -10.22 -13.65 1.72
CA TYR A 70 -9.22 -13.94 2.76
C TYR A 70 -8.25 -12.78 2.94
N GLY A 71 -7.73 -12.21 1.85
CA GLY A 71 -6.82 -11.06 1.91
C GLY A 71 -7.48 -9.86 2.57
N HIS A 72 -8.68 -9.48 2.13
CA HIS A 72 -9.45 -8.37 2.65
C HIS A 72 -9.67 -8.49 4.17
N ASN A 73 -10.12 -9.65 4.65
CA ASN A 73 -10.30 -9.90 6.09
C ASN A 73 -8.99 -9.81 6.89
N ILE A 74 -7.83 -10.17 6.31
CA ILE A 74 -6.54 -9.98 6.98
C ILE A 74 -6.14 -8.50 7.03
N HIS A 75 -6.37 -7.75 5.95
CA HIS A 75 -6.05 -6.32 5.89
C HIS A 75 -6.91 -5.52 6.88
N GLU A 76 -8.23 -5.77 6.93
CA GLU A 76 -9.13 -5.13 7.89
C GLU A 76 -8.69 -5.37 9.34
N GLN A 77 -8.29 -6.61 9.67
CA GLN A 77 -7.81 -6.90 11.02
C GLN A 77 -6.49 -6.17 11.35
N ILE A 78 -5.59 -6.05 10.37
CA ILE A 78 -4.34 -5.30 10.55
C ILE A 78 -4.65 -3.81 10.77
N GLU A 79 -5.56 -3.23 9.99
CA GLU A 79 -6.02 -1.86 10.15
C GLU A 79 -6.63 -1.62 11.53
N LEU A 80 -7.51 -2.51 12.00
CA LEU A 80 -8.11 -2.42 13.34
C LEU A 80 -7.06 -2.45 14.45
N VAL A 81 -6.09 -3.36 14.34
CA VAL A 81 -4.99 -3.46 15.31
C VAL A 81 -4.13 -2.19 15.31
N ASP A 82 -3.80 -1.65 14.13
CA ASP A 82 -2.96 -0.46 14.02
C ASP A 82 -3.67 0.82 14.45
N SER A 83 -4.97 0.93 14.21
CA SER A 83 -5.77 2.12 14.53
C SER A 83 -6.25 2.15 15.99
N LEU A 84 -6.66 1.00 16.54
CA LEU A 84 -7.28 0.90 17.87
C LEU A 84 -6.36 0.28 18.93
N GLY A 85 -5.24 -0.34 18.53
CA GLY A 85 -4.36 -1.06 19.45
C GLY A 85 -4.99 -2.31 20.06
N VAL A 86 -6.00 -2.89 19.38
CA VAL A 86 -6.64 -4.13 19.81
C VAL A 86 -5.73 -5.34 19.59
N THR A 87 -6.00 -6.44 20.30
CA THR A 87 -5.31 -7.71 20.10
C THR A 87 -6.01 -8.55 19.04
N SER A 88 -5.26 -9.34 18.28
CA SER A 88 -5.82 -10.33 17.32
C SER A 88 -5.10 -11.66 17.45
N ASP A 89 -5.82 -12.76 17.63
CA ASP A 89 -5.20 -14.10 17.67
C ASP A 89 -4.97 -14.70 16.27
N THR A 90 -5.29 -13.96 15.21
CA THR A 90 -5.09 -14.40 13.83
C THR A 90 -3.58 -14.51 13.54
N PRO A 91 -3.07 -15.70 13.16
CA PRO A 91 -1.62 -15.91 13.01
C PRO A 91 -0.94 -14.94 12.03
N ALA A 92 -1.58 -14.60 10.92
CA ALA A 92 -1.06 -13.63 9.96
C ALA A 92 -0.93 -12.21 10.54
N VAL A 93 -1.86 -11.81 11.41
CA VAL A 93 -1.84 -10.51 12.08
C VAL A 93 -0.74 -10.47 13.15
N GLN A 94 -0.55 -11.57 13.88
CA GLN A 94 0.56 -11.73 14.82
C GLN A 94 1.93 -11.69 14.12
N ASP A 95 2.05 -12.33 12.95
CA ASP A 95 3.26 -12.24 12.13
C ASP A 95 3.52 -10.81 11.63
N TYR A 96 2.48 -10.09 11.19
CA TYR A 96 2.58 -8.68 10.83
C TYR A 96 3.11 -7.83 12.00
N LEU A 97 2.52 -7.98 13.20
CA LEU A 97 2.94 -7.26 14.40
C LEU A 97 4.40 -7.53 14.76
N ARG A 98 4.83 -8.80 14.69
CA ARG A 98 6.23 -9.19 14.91
C ARG A 98 7.16 -8.54 13.89
N ILE A 99 6.83 -8.61 12.59
CA ILE A 99 7.62 -7.99 11.52
C ILE A 99 7.73 -6.47 11.74
N LYS A 100 6.63 -5.80 12.07
CA LYS A 100 6.59 -4.37 12.35
C LYS A 100 7.46 -4.00 13.55
N ALA A 101 7.42 -4.80 14.63
CA ALA A 101 8.27 -4.63 15.79
C ALA A 101 9.76 -4.83 15.45
N ASP A 102 10.10 -5.87 14.68
CA ASP A 102 11.47 -6.16 14.22
C ASP A 102 12.04 -5.03 13.36
N LEU A 103 11.20 -4.37 12.55
CA LEU A 103 11.55 -3.20 11.76
C LEU A 103 11.71 -1.92 12.60
N GLY A 104 11.18 -1.89 13.81
CA GLY A 104 11.21 -0.72 14.69
C GLY A 104 10.38 0.46 14.19
N VAL A 105 9.28 0.19 13.47
CA VAL A 105 8.43 1.20 12.82
C VAL A 105 7.03 1.25 13.43
N LYS A 106 6.35 2.39 13.28
CA LYS A 106 4.92 2.55 13.59
C LYS A 106 4.13 2.80 12.33
N THR A 107 2.83 2.54 12.38
CA THR A 107 1.93 2.90 11.28
C THR A 107 1.62 4.38 11.35
N LEU A 108 1.89 5.09 10.26
CA LEU A 108 1.55 6.48 10.04
C LEU A 108 0.14 6.62 9.46
N ALA A 109 -0.20 5.77 8.49
CA ALA A 109 -1.52 5.70 7.88
C ALA A 109 -1.79 4.29 7.33
N SER A 110 -3.06 3.91 7.30
CA SER A 110 -3.56 2.70 6.64
C SER A 110 -4.56 3.11 5.56
N GLU A 111 -4.71 2.28 4.53
CA GLU A 111 -5.63 2.52 3.40
C GLU A 111 -5.53 3.95 2.84
N TYR A 112 -4.29 4.45 2.73
CA TYR A 112 -4.05 5.84 2.38
C TYR A 112 -4.29 6.08 0.89
N LEU A 113 -5.35 6.82 0.58
CA LEU A 113 -5.79 7.11 -0.78
C LEU A 113 -4.82 8.07 -1.50
N VAL A 114 -4.23 7.60 -2.59
CA VAL A 114 -3.40 8.39 -3.50
C VAL A 114 -4.04 8.51 -4.87
N SER A 115 -3.93 9.68 -5.50
CA SER A 115 -4.47 9.91 -6.84
C SER A 115 -3.67 10.96 -7.61
N ASP A 116 -3.80 10.95 -8.93
CA ASP A 116 -3.45 12.08 -9.77
C ASP A 116 -4.60 13.10 -9.94
N GLU A 117 -5.71 12.86 -9.23
CA GLU A 117 -6.98 13.60 -9.28
C GLU A 117 -7.53 13.78 -10.69
N SER A 118 -7.24 12.84 -11.59
CA SER A 118 -7.65 12.91 -12.99
C SER A 118 -8.14 11.57 -13.52
N GLU A 119 -7.35 10.51 -13.36
CA GLU A 119 -7.60 9.22 -14.03
C GLU A 119 -7.34 8.02 -13.15
N ILE A 120 -6.38 8.10 -12.23
CA ILE A 120 -5.96 6.98 -11.41
C ILE A 120 -6.07 7.34 -9.93
N ALA A 121 -6.64 6.42 -9.16
CA ALA A 121 -6.64 6.47 -7.71
C ALA A 121 -6.46 5.06 -7.14
N SER A 122 -5.82 4.95 -5.98
CA SER A 122 -5.69 3.67 -5.26
C SER A 122 -5.33 3.92 -3.80
N SER A 123 -5.67 2.97 -2.94
CA SER A 123 -5.21 2.98 -1.54
C SER A 123 -3.87 2.27 -1.41
N ILE A 124 -2.99 2.82 -0.57
CA ILE A 124 -1.78 2.16 -0.08
C ILE A 124 -2.15 1.47 1.23
N ASP A 125 -1.97 0.15 1.31
CA ASP A 125 -2.40 -0.65 2.48
C ASP A 125 -1.84 -0.08 3.79
N THR A 126 -0.54 0.24 3.83
CA THR A 126 0.10 0.81 5.02
C THR A 126 1.26 1.73 4.67
N ILE A 127 1.36 2.84 5.39
CA ILE A 127 2.50 3.75 5.40
C ILE A 127 3.10 3.74 6.79
N PHE A 128 4.41 3.47 6.89
CA PHE A 128 5.13 3.57 8.16
C PHE A 128 5.61 5.00 8.45
N ASP A 129 5.92 5.27 9.71
CA ASP A 129 6.41 6.56 10.21
C ASP A 129 7.76 6.98 9.62
N ASP A 130 8.51 6.05 9.03
CA ASP A 130 9.71 6.34 8.25
C ASP A 130 9.46 6.59 6.75
N LEU A 131 8.19 6.73 6.34
CA LEU A 131 7.72 6.90 4.96
C LEU A 131 7.97 5.69 4.04
N SER A 132 8.13 4.49 4.61
CA SER A 132 8.05 3.26 3.81
C SER A 132 6.60 3.00 3.39
N LEU A 133 6.39 2.70 2.11
CA LEU A 133 5.10 2.28 1.58
C LEU A 133 5.04 0.76 1.56
N VAL A 134 3.99 0.21 2.12
CA VAL A 134 3.84 -1.23 2.35
C VAL A 134 2.62 -1.73 1.60
N ASP A 135 2.81 -2.86 0.93
CA ASP A 135 1.74 -3.66 0.36
C ASP A 135 1.70 -5.01 1.09
N LEU A 136 0.54 -5.34 1.64
CA LEU A 136 0.29 -6.56 2.40
C LEU A 136 -0.14 -7.64 1.41
N LYS A 137 0.53 -8.81 1.43
CA LYS A 137 0.22 -9.91 0.51
C LYS A 137 -0.05 -11.21 1.26
N THR A 138 -1.24 -11.75 1.05
CA THR A 138 -1.65 -13.09 1.54
C THR A 138 -1.60 -14.17 0.46
N THR A 139 -0.96 -13.88 -0.68
CA THR A 139 -0.90 -14.76 -1.84
C THR A 139 -0.07 -16.01 -1.56
N SER A 140 -0.27 -17.08 -2.36
CA SER A 140 0.53 -18.31 -2.24
C SER A 140 1.99 -18.14 -2.69
N LYS A 141 2.29 -17.09 -3.44
CA LYS A 141 3.64 -16.71 -3.89
C LYS A 141 3.66 -15.20 -4.15
N LEU A 142 4.77 -14.54 -3.82
CA LEU A 142 5.00 -13.17 -4.23
C LEU A 142 5.30 -13.08 -5.73
N ASP A 143 4.67 -12.11 -6.39
CA ASP A 143 5.04 -11.68 -7.73
C ASP A 143 5.78 -10.34 -7.62
N MET A 144 7.11 -10.43 -7.57
CA MET A 144 7.96 -9.26 -7.32
C MET A 144 7.91 -8.24 -8.47
N GLU A 145 7.67 -8.68 -9.71
CA GLU A 145 7.58 -7.75 -10.84
C GLU A 145 6.26 -6.98 -10.77
N TYR A 146 5.15 -7.66 -10.46
CA TYR A 146 3.86 -7.01 -10.22
C TYR A 146 3.92 -6.02 -9.05
N LEU A 147 4.49 -6.45 -7.92
CA LEU A 147 4.69 -5.60 -6.74
C LEU A 147 5.55 -4.38 -7.05
N SER A 148 6.63 -4.57 -7.81
CA SER A 148 7.52 -3.48 -8.23
C SER A 148 6.76 -2.42 -9.00
N TRP A 149 5.92 -2.80 -9.96
CA TRP A 149 5.06 -1.84 -10.67
C TRP A 149 4.02 -1.20 -9.76
N GLN A 150 3.27 -1.99 -8.97
CA GLN A 150 2.22 -1.50 -8.08
C GLN A 150 2.73 -0.46 -7.08
N LEU A 151 3.73 -0.83 -6.27
CA LEU A 151 4.30 0.05 -5.25
C LEU A 151 5.04 1.25 -5.86
N SER A 152 5.64 1.11 -7.04
CA SER A 152 6.27 2.25 -7.72
C SER A 152 5.24 3.25 -8.23
N THR A 153 4.08 2.78 -8.72
CA THR A 153 2.95 3.66 -9.06
C THR A 153 2.40 4.35 -7.81
N TYR A 154 2.23 3.63 -6.70
CA TYR A 154 1.83 4.23 -5.42
C TYR A 154 2.80 5.32 -4.98
N ALA A 155 4.10 5.04 -5.03
CA ALA A 155 5.13 6.00 -4.65
C ALA A 155 5.12 7.24 -5.55
N TYR A 156 4.90 7.07 -6.86
CA TYR A 156 4.75 8.18 -7.80
C TYR A 156 3.55 9.08 -7.46
N LEU A 157 2.39 8.50 -7.17
CA LEU A 157 1.19 9.26 -6.79
C LEU A 157 1.34 9.90 -5.40
N PHE A 158 1.87 9.17 -4.43
CA PHE A 158 2.15 9.63 -3.08
C PHE A 158 3.02 10.89 -3.08
N GLU A 159 4.12 10.90 -3.83
CA GLU A 159 5.06 12.03 -3.88
C GLU A 159 4.51 13.22 -4.66
N ARG A 160 3.57 13.01 -5.59
CA ARG A 160 2.85 14.11 -6.26
C ARG A 160 1.84 14.75 -5.32
N GLN A 161 1.13 13.93 -4.54
CA GLN A 161 0.14 14.38 -3.57
C GLN A 161 0.79 15.04 -2.34
N ASN A 162 2.00 14.61 -1.97
CA ASN A 162 2.80 15.15 -0.87
C ASN A 162 4.13 15.75 -1.37
N PRO A 163 4.17 16.97 -1.91
CA PRO A 163 5.34 17.50 -2.62
C PRO A 163 6.64 17.59 -1.80
N THR A 164 6.52 17.66 -0.46
CA THR A 164 7.66 17.75 0.46
C THR A 164 8.12 16.40 1.01
N LEU A 165 7.38 15.31 0.74
CA LEU A 165 7.66 13.98 1.25
C LEU A 165 8.16 13.05 0.14
N LYS A 166 8.98 12.08 0.53
CA LYS A 166 9.51 11.03 -0.38
C LYS A 166 9.25 9.66 0.19
N ALA A 167 8.76 8.76 -0.66
CA ALA A 167 8.62 7.35 -0.31
C ALA A 167 10.02 6.77 -0.13
N LYS A 168 10.34 6.31 1.09
CA LYS A 168 11.70 5.92 1.46
C LYS A 168 12.04 4.51 0.99
N ARG A 169 11.20 3.53 1.36
CA ARG A 169 11.30 2.14 0.94
C ARG A 169 9.96 1.67 0.40
N LEU A 170 10.00 0.71 -0.51
CA LEU A 170 8.82 -0.02 -0.97
C LEU A 170 8.92 -1.42 -0.39
N LEU A 171 7.94 -1.84 0.38
CA LEU A 171 7.98 -3.09 1.12
C LEU A 171 6.78 -3.95 0.76
N ALA A 172 7.01 -5.24 0.59
CA ALA A 172 5.93 -6.23 0.61
C ALA A 172 6.04 -7.03 1.91
N ILE A 173 4.99 -7.00 2.72
CA ILE A 173 4.86 -7.91 3.86
C ILE A 173 4.05 -9.11 3.40
N TRP A 174 4.74 -10.23 3.20
CA TRP A 174 4.13 -11.48 2.77
C TRP A 174 3.65 -12.26 3.99
N LEU A 175 2.35 -12.51 4.05
CA LEU A 175 1.63 -13.22 5.10
C LEU A 175 0.91 -14.46 4.51
N PRO A 176 1.67 -15.43 3.95
CA PRO A 176 1.07 -16.58 3.30
C PRO A 176 0.35 -17.47 4.31
N LYS A 177 -0.61 -18.26 3.81
CA LYS A 177 -1.11 -19.41 4.58
C LYS A 177 0.08 -20.34 4.89
N PRO A 178 0.14 -21.00 6.07
CA PRO A 178 1.33 -21.76 6.51
C PRO A 178 1.84 -22.81 5.51
N ARG A 179 0.95 -23.41 4.71
CA ARG A 179 1.31 -24.38 3.67
C ARG A 179 2.15 -23.80 2.51
N TYR A 180 2.20 -22.49 2.35
CA TYR A 180 2.91 -21.82 1.24
C TYR A 180 4.26 -21.23 1.64
N GLY A 181 4.49 -21.00 2.94
CA GLY A 181 5.75 -20.41 3.40
C GLY A 181 5.63 -19.79 4.79
N ARG A 182 6.73 -19.15 5.20
CA ARG A 182 6.80 -18.34 6.42
C ARG A 182 6.69 -16.87 6.07
N SER A 183 6.03 -16.11 6.94
CA SER A 183 5.86 -14.67 6.79
C SER A 183 7.20 -13.94 6.76
N MET A 184 7.31 -12.94 5.88
CA MET A 184 8.52 -12.14 5.72
C MET A 184 8.22 -10.75 5.18
N CYS A 185 9.09 -9.78 5.47
CA CYS A 185 9.12 -8.50 4.79
C CYS A 185 10.22 -8.52 3.74
N VAL A 186 9.92 -8.10 2.52
CA VAL A 186 10.90 -7.96 1.45
C VAL A 186 10.88 -6.54 0.90
N GLU A 187 12.06 -6.01 0.62
CA GLU A 187 12.18 -4.75 -0.11
C GLU A 187 11.90 -4.98 -1.60
N VAL A 188 11.06 -4.12 -2.16
CA VAL A 188 10.58 -4.20 -3.53
C VAL A 188 11.35 -3.19 -4.38
N PRO A 189 11.98 -3.61 -5.49
CA PRO A 189 12.69 -2.68 -6.36
C PRO A 189 11.77 -1.60 -6.92
N ARG A 190 12.24 -0.35 -6.90
CA ARG A 190 11.51 0.80 -7.45
C ARG A 190 11.73 0.94 -8.95
N LYS A 191 10.66 1.11 -9.72
CA LYS A 191 10.71 1.48 -11.15
C LYS A 191 11.05 2.97 -11.29
N SER A 192 11.70 3.34 -12.40
CA SER A 192 12.00 4.74 -12.68
C SER A 192 10.74 5.55 -12.91
N LYS A 193 10.82 6.87 -12.68
CA LYS A 193 9.73 7.81 -12.96
C LYS A 193 9.26 7.70 -14.41
N ASP A 194 10.19 7.71 -15.36
CA ASP A 194 9.89 7.63 -16.80
C ASP A 194 9.11 6.35 -17.15
N ALA A 195 9.44 5.22 -16.52
CA ALA A 195 8.71 3.97 -16.73
C ALA A 195 7.25 4.07 -16.25
N ILE A 196 7.01 4.76 -15.13
CA ILE A 196 5.66 5.02 -14.63
C ILE A 196 4.91 5.97 -15.56
N GLU A 197 5.55 7.03 -16.06
CA GLU A 197 4.92 7.97 -17.00
C GLU A 197 4.54 7.31 -18.34
N VAL A 198 5.38 6.39 -18.84
CA VAL A 198 5.07 5.56 -20.00
C VAL A 198 3.86 4.65 -19.73
N LEU A 199 3.82 3.98 -18.58
CA LEU A 199 2.70 3.13 -18.18
C LEU A 199 1.38 3.92 -18.10
N LEU A 200 1.40 5.09 -17.46
CA LEU A 200 0.23 5.96 -17.35
C LEU A 200 -0.23 6.43 -18.73
N SER A 201 0.70 6.83 -19.60
CA SER A 201 0.39 7.26 -20.97
C SER A 201 -0.21 6.12 -21.80
N TRP A 202 0.33 4.90 -21.69
CA TRP A 202 -0.22 3.73 -22.36
C TRP A 202 -1.64 3.42 -21.85
N ASN A 203 -1.89 3.46 -20.53
CA ASN A 203 -3.22 3.24 -19.99
C ASN A 203 -4.26 4.22 -20.58
N ARG A 204 -3.90 5.50 -20.75
CA ARG A 204 -4.79 6.50 -21.36
C ARG A 204 -5.26 6.08 -22.75
N THR A 205 -4.37 5.55 -23.58
CA THR A 205 -4.74 5.10 -24.94
C THR A 205 -5.72 3.93 -24.97
N LEU A 206 -5.93 3.24 -23.84
CA LEU A 206 -6.84 2.10 -23.72
C LEU A 206 -8.19 2.47 -23.08
N THR A 207 -8.29 3.65 -22.46
CA THR A 207 -9.47 4.10 -21.70
C THR A 207 -10.16 5.32 -22.33
N VAL A 208 -9.66 5.79 -23.48
CA VAL A 208 -10.28 6.82 -24.33
C VAL A 208 -11.20 6.18 -25.35
#